data_AF-A0A1F3BZM4-F1
#
_entry.id   AF-A0A1F3BZM4-F1
#
_cell.length_a   1.000
_cell.length_b   1.000
_cell.length_c   1.000
_cell.angle_alpha   90.00
_cell.angle_beta   90.00
_cell.angle_gamma   90.00
#
_symmetry.space_group_name_H-M   'P 1'
#
loop_
_entity.id
_entity.type
_entity.pdbx_description
1 polymer ?
#
loop_
_entity_poly.entity_id
_entity_poly.type
_entity_poly.pdbx_seq_one_letter_code
_entity_poly.pdbx_strand_id
1 'polypeptide(L)'
;MKRNYLIKHFFGTFLFFAIIFVSAGRIDYWQGLIYVLIGFIMVLLNYTVLRIDSELIKERSRPGEDTKKWDKIILGFSFLVTISMYVIAGLDSGRFHWSTDFH
;
A
#
# COMPACT_ATOMS: atom_id res chain seq x y z
N MET A 1 12.44 15.77 -2.95
CA MET A 1 11.59 15.26 -1.84
C MET A 1 12.42 15.13 -0.56
N LYS A 2 11.95 15.60 0.61
CA LYS A 2 12.71 15.49 1.88
C LYS A 2 12.86 14.02 2.30
N ARG A 3 14.00 13.65 2.89
CA ARG A 3 14.34 12.28 3.35
C ARG A 3 13.24 11.63 4.21
N ASN A 4 12.56 12.41 5.05
CA ASN A 4 11.51 11.91 5.92
C ASN A 4 10.28 11.38 5.17
N TYR A 5 9.95 11.94 4.00
CA TYR A 5 8.82 11.46 3.21
C TYR A 5 9.13 10.14 2.51
N LEU A 6 10.39 9.95 2.10
CA LEU A 6 10.85 8.68 1.54
C LEU A 6 10.77 7.57 2.59
N ILE A 7 11.21 7.84 3.82
CA ILE A 7 11.14 6.86 4.93
C ILE A 7 9.68 6.49 5.20
N LYS A 8 8.78 7.47 5.27
CA LYS A 8 7.35 7.21 5.49
C LYS A 8 6.72 6.40 4.34
N HIS A 9 7.03 6.75 3.10
CA HIS A 9 6.52 6.02 1.94
C HIS A 9 7.05 4.59 1.92
N PHE A 10 8.35 4.40 2.13
CA PHE A 10 8.97 3.09 2.16
C PHE A 10 8.39 2.23 3.30
N PHE A 11 8.24 2.79 4.49
CA PHE A 11 7.65 2.09 5.63
C PHE A 11 6.19 1.69 5.38
N GLY A 12 5.37 2.60 4.84
CA GLY A 12 3.98 2.31 4.50
C GLY A 12 3.86 1.20 3.44
N THR A 13 4.65 1.29 2.37
CA THR A 13 4.72 0.25 1.34
C THR A 13 5.18 -1.09 1.91
N PHE A 14 6.22 -1.07 2.75
CA PHE A 14 6.76 -2.27 3.40
C PHE A 14 5.74 -2.95 4.33
N LEU A 15 4.94 -2.16 5.07
CA LEU A 15 3.87 -2.69 5.92
C LEU A 15 2.86 -3.52 5.11
N PHE A 16 2.40 -3.00 3.97
CA PHE A 16 1.46 -3.75 3.13
C PHE A 16 2.08 -5.00 2.52
N PHE A 17 3.35 -4.94 2.12
CA PHE A 17 4.06 -6.12 1.64
C PHE A 17 4.16 -7.19 2.73
N ALA A 18 4.56 -6.80 3.95
CA ALA A 18 4.63 -7.71 5.08
C ALA A 18 3.27 -8.38 5.35
N ILE A 19 2.17 -7.62 5.33
CA ILE A 19 0.82 -8.17 5.52
C ILE A 19 0.51 -9.26 4.49
N ILE A 20 0.80 -9.03 3.21
CA ILE A 20 0.53 -10.00 2.13
C ILE A 20 1.34 -11.29 2.36
N PHE A 21 2.65 -11.20 2.56
CA PHE A 21 3.51 -12.40 2.66
C PHE A 21 3.31 -13.16 3.98
N VAL A 22 3.05 -12.44 5.08
CA VAL A 22 2.70 -13.09 6.36
C VAL A 22 1.37 -13.84 6.22
N SER A 23 0.38 -13.26 5.52
CA SER A 23 -0.90 -13.92 5.27
C SER A 23 -0.73 -15.12 4.33
N ALA A 24 0.04 -14.98 3.25
CA ALA A 24 0.35 -16.08 2.34
C ALA A 24 1.14 -17.21 3.02
N GLY A 25 1.95 -16.90 4.04
CA GLY A 25 2.76 -17.88 4.76
C GLY A 25 3.98 -18.39 3.97
N ARG A 26 4.27 -17.79 2.81
CA ARG A 26 5.37 -18.17 1.91
C ARG A 26 5.82 -16.96 1.08
N ILE A 27 7.09 -16.96 0.66
CA ILE A 27 7.71 -15.83 -0.07
C ILE A 27 7.61 -16.01 -1.59
N ASP A 28 7.49 -17.25 -2.07
CA ASP A 28 7.36 -17.60 -3.50
C ASP A 28 5.93 -17.37 -4.04
N TYR A 29 5.12 -16.56 -3.35
CA TYR A 29 3.81 -16.12 -3.82
C TYR A 29 3.94 -15.07 -4.94
N TRP A 30 3.84 -15.53 -6.20
CA TRP A 30 4.21 -14.71 -7.37
C TRP A 30 3.36 -13.45 -7.53
N GLN A 31 2.05 -13.51 -7.26
CA GLN A 31 1.17 -12.32 -7.32
C GLN A 31 1.62 -11.27 -6.29
N GLY A 32 2.00 -11.71 -5.09
CA GLY A 32 2.60 -10.85 -4.07
C GLY A 32 3.92 -10.23 -4.54
N LEU A 33 4.79 -11.00 -5.18
CA LEU A 33 6.05 -10.50 -5.73
C LEU A 33 5.84 -9.47 -6.84
N ILE A 34 4.85 -9.65 -7.72
CA ILE A 34 4.49 -8.64 -8.73
C ILE A 34 3.98 -7.37 -8.08
N TYR A 35 3.11 -7.49 -7.08
CA TYR A 35 2.62 -6.34 -6.34
C TYR A 35 3.77 -5.54 -5.70
N VAL A 36 4.76 -6.24 -5.13
CA VAL A 36 5.99 -5.62 -4.62
C VAL A 36 6.77 -4.88 -5.71
N LEU A 37 6.98 -5.54 -6.84
CA LEU A 37 7.73 -4.99 -7.97
C LEU A 37 7.08 -3.70 -8.47
N ILE A 38 5.76 -3.68 -8.64
CA ILE A 38 5.01 -2.48 -9.05
C ILE A 38 5.18 -1.36 -8.02
N GLY A 39 5.08 -1.66 -6.73
CA GLY A 39 5.28 -0.67 -5.67
C GLY A 39 6.70 -0.09 -5.69
N PHE A 40 7.72 -0.92 -5.93
CA PHE A 40 9.11 -0.47 -6.06
C PHE A 40 9.32 0.42 -7.29
N ILE A 41 8.75 0.04 -8.45
CA ILE A 41 8.77 0.87 -9.67
C ILE A 41 8.11 2.23 -9.40
N MET A 42 6.97 2.26 -8.70
CA MET A 42 6.31 3.52 -8.36
C MET A 42 7.16 4.41 -7.44
N VAL A 43 7.84 3.84 -6.45
CA VAL A 43 8.79 4.61 -5.60
C VAL A 43 9.92 5.19 -6.46
N LEU A 44 10.47 4.40 -7.38
CA LEU A 44 11.55 4.83 -8.26
C LEU A 44 11.08 5.96 -9.18
N LEU A 45 9.93 5.81 -9.85
CA LEU A 45 9.35 6.81 -10.74
C LEU A 45 9.06 8.13 -10.02
N ASN A 46 8.52 8.06 -8.80
CA ASN A 46 8.29 9.25 -7.97
C ASN A 46 9.57 10.04 -7.71
N TYR A 47 10.70 9.35 -7.58
CA TYR A 47 11.99 9.97 -7.29
C TYR A 47 12.74 10.46 -8.54
N THR A 48 12.68 9.71 -9.63
CA THR A 48 13.50 9.98 -10.82
C THR A 48 12.79 10.83 -11.86
N VAL A 49 11.58 10.42 -12.26
CA VAL A 49 10.84 10.95 -13.41
C VAL A 49 9.81 11.98 -12.97
N LEU A 50 8.90 11.59 -12.07
CA LEU A 50 7.75 12.43 -11.69
C LEU A 50 8.17 13.62 -10.83
N ARG A 51 9.22 13.46 -10.02
CA ARG A 51 9.83 14.51 -9.19
C ARG A 51 8.80 15.42 -8.51
N ILE A 52 7.83 14.81 -7.83
CA ILE A 52 6.69 15.53 -7.26
C ILE A 52 7.16 16.69 -6.38
N ASP A 53 6.54 17.85 -6.59
CA ASP A 53 6.81 19.07 -5.86
C ASP A 53 6.66 18.85 -4.34
N SER A 54 7.70 19.22 -3.60
CA SER A 54 7.73 19.07 -2.15
C SER A 54 6.75 19.96 -1.40
N GLU A 55 6.38 21.11 -1.97
CA GLU A 55 5.37 22.01 -1.41
C GLU A 55 3.98 21.37 -1.56
N LEU A 56 3.68 20.82 -2.75
CA LEU A 56 2.44 20.09 -3.01
C LEU A 56 2.29 18.85 -2.11
N ILE A 57 3.38 18.11 -1.86
CA ILE A 57 3.36 16.98 -0.91
C ILE A 57 3.06 17.48 0.50
N LYS A 58 3.65 18.60 0.92
CA LYS A 58 3.47 19.15 2.26
C LYS A 58 2.01 19.59 2.47
N GLU A 59 1.43 20.26 1.47
CA GLU A 59 0.03 20.66 1.45
C GLU A 59 -0.89 19.43 1.59
N ARG A 60 -0.70 18.41 0.74
CA ARG A 60 -1.53 17.18 0.73
C ARG A 60 -1.28 16.24 1.90
N SER A 61 -0.16 16.37 2.60
CA SER A 61 0.17 15.51 3.76
C SER A 61 -0.63 15.85 5.01
N ARG A 62 -1.41 16.93 4.98
CA ARG A 62 -2.22 17.40 6.11
C ARG A 62 -3.69 17.41 5.70
N PRO A 63 -4.60 17.00 6.60
CA PRO A 63 -6.02 17.26 6.40
C PRO A 63 -6.23 18.77 6.23
N GLY A 64 -7.03 19.18 5.25
CA GLY A 64 -7.41 20.58 5.07
C GLY A 64 -8.21 21.10 6.27
N GLU A 65 -8.21 22.42 6.48
CA GLU A 65 -8.86 23.06 7.64
C GLU A 65 -10.35 22.69 7.74
N ASP A 66 -11.03 22.52 6.60
CA ASP A 66 -12.45 22.17 6.51
C ASP A 66 -12.75 20.66 6.46
N THR A 67 -11.80 19.80 6.85
CA THR A 67 -12.00 18.33 6.83
C THR A 67 -13.12 17.93 7.79
N LYS A 68 -14.19 17.33 7.27
CA LYS A 68 -15.35 16.93 8.10
C LYS A 68 -15.00 15.69 8.92
N LYS A 69 -15.68 15.52 10.06
CA LYS A 69 -15.50 14.33 10.92
C LYS A 69 -15.81 13.02 10.18
N TRP A 70 -16.82 13.02 9.32
CA TRP A 70 -17.17 11.86 8.51
C TRP A 70 -16.09 11.47 7.50
N ASP A 71 -15.32 12.43 6.96
CA ASP A 71 -14.19 12.13 6.07
C ASP A 71 -13.11 11.31 6.79
N LYS A 72 -12.85 11.63 8.07
CA LYS A 72 -11.90 10.88 8.89
C LYS A 72 -12.41 9.47 9.22
N ILE A 73 -13.71 9.32 9.45
CA ILE A 73 -14.34 8.02 9.68
C ILE A 73 -14.21 7.15 8.42
N ILE A 74 -14.57 7.69 7.25
CA ILE A 74 -14.45 7.00 5.97
C ILE A 74 -12.99 6.61 5.72
N LEU A 75 -12.03 7.51 5.94
CA LEU A 75 -10.61 7.21 5.78
C LEU A 75 -10.16 6.04 6.67
N GLY A 76 -10.58 6.02 7.94
CA GLY A 76 -10.28 4.93 8.85
C GLY A 76 -10.89 3.60 8.41
N PHE A 77 -12.16 3.59 8.01
CA PHE A 77 -12.81 2.39 7.48
C PHE A 77 -12.16 1.91 6.18
N SER A 78 -11.87 2.81 5.24
CA SER A 78 -11.16 2.49 4.00
C SER A 78 -9.79 1.87 4.27
N PHE A 79 -9.06 2.35 5.27
CA PHE A 79 -7.79 1.76 5.69
C PHE A 79 -7.96 0.33 6.22
N LEU A 80 -8.97 0.09 7.07
CA LEU A 80 -9.27 -1.25 7.58
C LEU A 80 -9.68 -2.21 6.45
N VAL A 81 -10.56 -1.76 5.54
CA VAL A 81 -10.97 -2.55 4.37
C VAL A 81 -9.77 -2.88 3.50
N THR A 82 -8.86 -1.93 3.32
CA THR A 82 -7.62 -2.13 2.55
C THR A 82 -6.73 -3.19 3.20
N ILE A 83 -6.52 -3.15 4.52
CA ILE A 83 -5.77 -4.20 5.24
C ILE A 83 -6.46 -5.55 5.07
N SER A 84 -7.78 -5.63 5.29
CA SER A 84 -8.55 -6.86 5.14
C SER A 84 -8.42 -7.44 3.74
N MET A 85 -8.47 -6.60 2.71
CA MET A 85 -8.28 -7.00 1.31
C MET A 85 -6.92 -7.68 1.10
N TYR A 86 -5.83 -7.10 1.62
CA TYR A 86 -4.49 -7.71 1.51
C TYR A 86 -4.37 -9.03 2.27
N VAL A 87 -4.95 -9.11 3.46
CA VAL A 87 -4.98 -10.34 4.25
C VAL A 87 -5.74 -11.44 3.50
N ILE A 88 -6.94 -11.14 3.01
CA ILE A 88 -7.76 -12.09 2.26
C ILE A 88 -7.02 -12.53 0.98
N ALA A 89 -6.41 -11.62 0.23
CA ALA A 89 -5.65 -11.96 -0.97
C ALA A 89 -4.47 -12.90 -0.68
N GLY A 90 -3.76 -12.69 0.43
CA GLY A 90 -2.67 -13.58 0.84
C GLY A 90 -3.19 -14.94 1.34
N LEU A 91 -4.23 -14.94 2.17
CA LEU A 91 -4.84 -16.17 2.68
C LEU A 91 -5.46 -17.02 1.58
N ASP A 92 -6.12 -16.41 0.61
CA ASP A 92 -6.75 -17.07 -0.51
C ASP A 92 -5.69 -17.60 -1.49
N SER A 93 -5.16 -16.75 -2.37
CA SER A 93 -4.28 -17.19 -3.46
C SER A 93 -2.88 -17.64 -3.02
N GLY A 94 -2.45 -17.28 -1.80
CA GLY A 94 -1.15 -17.66 -1.27
C GLY A 94 -1.16 -18.98 -0.50
N ARG A 95 -2.27 -19.33 0.15
CA ARG A 95 -2.31 -20.40 1.17
C ARG A 95 -3.47 -21.38 1.00
N PHE A 96 -4.71 -20.91 1.10
CA PHE A 96 -5.88 -21.77 1.23
C PHE A 96 -6.63 -22.04 -0.07
N HIS A 97 -6.39 -21.23 -1.11
CA HIS A 97 -6.95 -21.38 -2.45
C HIS A 97 -8.48 -21.57 -2.41
N TRP A 98 -9.17 -20.65 -1.71
CA TRP A 98 -10.63 -20.63 -1.60
C TRP A 98 -11.30 -20.27 -2.92
N SER A 99 -10.64 -19.44 -3.74
CA SER A 99 -11.04 -19.18 -5.12
C SER A 99 -10.63 -20.33 -6.03
N THR A 100 -11.46 -20.61 -7.03
CA THR A 100 -11.14 -21.57 -8.09
C THR A 100 -9.96 -21.06 -8.89
N ASP A 101 -9.08 -21.97 -9.31
CA ASP A 101 -8.02 -21.64 -10.27
C ASP A 101 -8.64 -21.00 -11.51
N PHE A 102 -8.11 -19.85 -11.92
CA PHE A 102 -8.48 -19.22 -13.18
C PHE A 102 -7.97 -20.13 -14.31
N HIS A 103 -8.90 -20.87 -14.94
CA HIS A 103 -8.66 -21.66 -16.15
C HIS A 103 -8.48 -20.78 -17.39
#